data_AF-A0A919KYH8-F1
#
_entry.id   AF-A0A919KYH8-F1
#
_cell.length_a   1.000
_cell.length_b   1.000
_cell.length_c   1.000
_cell.angle_alpha   90.00
_cell.angle_beta   90.00
_cell.angle_gamma   90.00
#
_symmetry.space_group_name_H-M   'P 1'
#
loop_
_entity.id
_entity.type
_entity.pdbx_description
1 polymer ?
#
loop_
_entity_poly.entity_id
_entity_poly.type
_entity_poly.pdbx_seq_one_letter_code
_entity_poly.pdbx_strand_id
1 'polypeptide(L)'
;MRGPVGARIMDRIGQRQHVVGGFVTNVPGPAGAPRLAGAPVVAIWPVAVLAANVRLGVAAVSYAGRLSCSVHFDAANVPGAVFVRAMSEELTRLSK
;
A
#
# COMPACT_ATOMS: atom_id res chain seq x y z
N MET A 1 -24.27 10.87 4.28
CA MET A 1 -24.00 9.53 3.70
C MET A 1 -23.40 8.58 4.73
N ARG A 2 -24.12 8.25 5.82
CA ARG A 2 -23.59 7.39 6.91
C ARG A 2 -24.54 6.22 7.25
N GLY A 3 -25.39 5.83 6.31
CA GLY A 3 -26.33 4.73 6.45
C GLY A 3 -26.00 3.56 5.51
N PRO A 4 -26.48 2.35 5.80
CA PRO A 4 -26.15 1.13 5.04
C PRO A 4 -26.53 1.22 3.56
N VAL A 5 -27.60 1.97 3.22
CA VAL A 5 -27.99 2.23 1.82
C VAL A 5 -26.93 3.05 1.09
N GLY A 6 -26.41 4.11 1.71
CA GLY A 6 -25.37 4.94 1.13
C GLY A 6 -24.06 4.17 0.90
N ALA A 7 -23.68 3.32 1.87
CA ALA A 7 -22.50 2.45 1.74
C ALA A 7 -22.64 1.48 0.56
N ARG A 8 -23.81 0.86 0.36
CA ARG A 8 -24.08 -0.02 -0.78
C ARG A 8 -24.01 0.70 -2.13
N ILE A 9 -24.52 1.93 -2.20
CA ILE A 9 -24.43 2.74 -3.43
C ILE A 9 -22.97 3.07 -3.72
N MET A 10 -22.20 3.50 -2.72
CA MET A 10 -20.77 3.79 -2.87
C MET A 10 -19.97 2.57 -3.30
N ASP A 11 -20.24 1.41 -2.71
CA ASP A 11 -19.56 0.16 -3.12
C ASP A 11 -19.87 -0.16 -4.58
N ARG A 12 -21.14 -0.13 -5.00
CA ARG A 12 -21.52 -0.38 -6.41
C ARG A 12 -20.85 0.58 -7.40
N ILE A 13 -20.78 1.87 -7.05
CA ILE A 13 -20.09 2.87 -7.88
C ILE A 13 -18.59 2.57 -7.91
N GLY A 14 -18.01 2.28 -6.74
CA GLY A 14 -16.61 1.90 -6.60
C GLY A 14 -16.25 0.67 -7.45
N GLN A 15 -17.09 -0.36 -7.49
CA GLN A 15 -16.83 -1.55 -8.31
C GLN A 15 -16.80 -1.28 -9.83
N ARG A 16 -17.28 -0.11 -10.29
CA ARG A 16 -17.39 0.25 -11.71
C ARG A 16 -16.60 1.50 -12.10
N GLN A 17 -15.92 2.15 -11.16
CA GLN A 17 -15.19 3.39 -11.43
C GLN A 17 -13.90 3.11 -12.21
N HIS A 18 -13.47 3.99 -13.12
CA HIS A 18 -12.20 3.82 -13.86
C HIS A 18 -11.25 5.01 -13.69
N VAL A 19 -11.52 5.87 -12.71
CA VAL A 19 -10.75 7.09 -12.45
C VAL A 19 -9.47 6.78 -11.67
N VAL A 20 -9.53 5.83 -10.74
CA VAL A 20 -8.39 5.41 -9.92
C VAL A 20 -7.93 4.03 -10.36
N GLY A 21 -6.70 3.96 -10.91
CA GLY A 21 -6.08 2.70 -11.36
C GLY A 21 -5.25 1.98 -10.28
N GLY A 22 -4.84 2.69 -9.23
CA GLY A 22 -4.00 2.17 -8.17
C GLY A 22 -3.93 3.13 -6.98
N PHE A 23 -3.62 2.59 -5.81
CA PHE A 23 -3.33 3.40 -4.62
C PHE A 23 -1.83 3.47 -4.38
N VAL A 24 -1.34 4.66 -4.05
CA VAL A 24 0.01 4.85 -3.51
C VAL A 24 -0.13 5.66 -2.25
N THR A 25 0.39 5.14 -1.14
CA THR A 25 0.45 5.86 0.13
C THR A 25 1.87 5.90 0.65
N ASN A 26 2.27 7.04 1.20
CA ASN A 26 3.54 7.25 1.85
C ASN A 26 3.29 7.92 3.19
N VAL A 27 3.58 7.20 4.26
CA VAL A 27 3.36 7.69 5.63
C VAL A 27 4.72 7.75 6.31
N PRO A 28 5.15 8.93 6.81
CA PRO A 28 6.35 9.01 7.65
C PRO A 28 6.23 8.08 8.85
N GLY A 29 7.24 7.25 9.09
CA GLY A 29 7.24 6.39 10.26
C GLY A 29 7.59 7.15 11.55
N PRO A 30 7.61 6.44 12.69
CA PRO A 30 7.88 7.04 13.98
C PRO A 30 9.29 7.63 14.03
N ALA A 31 9.43 8.80 14.67
CA ALA A 31 10.71 9.49 14.80
C ALA A 31 11.71 8.79 15.74
N GLY A 32 11.25 7.88 16.60
CA GLY A 32 12.07 7.12 17.54
C GLY A 32 12.20 5.64 17.20
N ALA A 33 12.89 4.87 18.05
CA ALA A 33 12.98 3.40 17.95
C ALA A 33 11.95 2.75 18.90
N PRO A 34 10.69 2.52 18.47
CA PRO A 34 9.65 1.96 19.31
C PRO A 34 10.02 0.55 19.78
N ARG A 35 9.45 0.18 20.92
CA ARG A 35 9.50 -1.17 21.46
C ARG A 35 8.09 -1.74 21.57
N LEU A 36 7.93 -3.01 21.25
CA LEU A 36 6.70 -3.76 21.44
C LEU A 36 6.92 -4.74 22.59
N ALA A 37 6.20 -4.56 23.70
CA ALA A 37 6.37 -5.38 24.91
C ALA A 37 7.85 -5.52 25.37
N GLY A 38 8.63 -4.44 25.24
CA GLY A 38 10.05 -4.42 25.59
C GLY A 38 11.01 -4.84 24.47
N ALA A 39 10.55 -5.51 23.42
CA ALA A 39 11.37 -5.90 22.27
C ALA A 39 11.54 -4.72 21.28
N PRO A 40 12.75 -4.47 20.74
CA PRO A 40 12.97 -3.42 19.74
C PRO A 40 12.27 -3.75 18.42
N VAL A 41 11.59 -2.77 17.84
CA VAL A 41 11.04 -2.89 16.48
C VAL A 41 12.19 -2.78 15.48
N VAL A 42 12.40 -3.83 14.69
CA VAL A 42 13.51 -3.91 13.72
C VAL A 42 13.09 -3.56 12.29
N ALA A 43 11.79 -3.64 11.98
CA ALA A 43 11.24 -3.34 10.68
C ALA A 43 9.76 -2.96 10.81
N ILE A 44 9.27 -2.16 9.86
CA ILE A 44 7.85 -1.84 9.71
C ILE A 44 7.49 -2.08 8.24
N TRP A 45 6.54 -2.98 8.01
CA TRP A 45 6.00 -3.26 6.68
C TRP A 45 4.56 -2.74 6.63
N PRO A 46 4.27 -1.71 5.82
CA PRO A 46 2.92 -1.19 5.71
C PRO A 46 2.06 -2.18 4.91
N VAL A 47 0.75 -2.19 5.17
CA VAL A 47 -0.21 -3.01 4.43
C VAL A 47 -1.15 -2.08 3.69
N ALA A 48 -1.14 -2.16 2.36
CA ALA A 48 -2.04 -1.35 1.53
C ALA A 48 -3.42 -2.01 1.47
N VAL A 49 -4.46 -1.20 1.60
CA VAL A 49 -5.84 -1.66 1.43
C VAL A 49 -6.21 -1.59 -0.04
N LEU A 50 -6.79 -2.68 -0.56
CA LEU A 50 -7.50 -2.70 -1.84
C LEU A 50 -8.97 -2.46 -1.58
N ALA A 51 -9.58 -1.56 -2.34
CA ALA A 51 -10.99 -1.20 -2.19
C ALA A 51 -11.59 -0.89 -3.56
N ALA A 52 -12.93 -0.94 -3.64
CA ALA A 52 -13.65 -0.74 -4.90
C ALA A 52 -13.12 -1.73 -5.95
N ASN A 53 -12.92 -1.29 -7.20
CA ASN A 53 -12.28 -2.10 -8.24
C ASN A 53 -10.77 -1.81 -8.42
N VAL A 54 -10.11 -1.22 -7.43
CA VAL A 54 -8.66 -0.99 -7.48
C VAL A 54 -7.93 -2.26 -7.06
N ARG A 55 -7.10 -2.79 -7.98
CA ARG A 55 -6.46 -4.11 -7.84
C ARG A 55 -4.96 -4.07 -7.52
N LEU A 56 -4.40 -2.88 -7.37
CA LEU A 56 -2.99 -2.67 -7.06
C LEU A 56 -2.82 -1.51 -6.08
N GLY A 57 -2.07 -1.73 -5.02
CA GLY A 57 -1.76 -0.75 -3.99
C GLY A 57 -0.29 -0.82 -3.57
N VAL A 58 0.36 0.33 -3.46
CA VAL A 58 1.71 0.47 -2.92
C VAL A 58 1.63 1.27 -1.63
N ALA A 59 2.23 0.75 -0.56
CA ALA A 59 2.37 1.50 0.68
C ALA A 59 3.84 1.61 1.06
N ALA A 60 4.24 2.82 1.45
CA ALA A 60 5.59 3.14 1.87
C ALA A 60 5.60 3.72 3.28
N VAL A 61 6.64 3.35 4.04
CA VAL A 61 6.93 3.89 5.37
C VAL A 61 8.43 4.07 5.54
N SER A 62 8.86 5.18 6.12
CA SER A 62 10.25 5.41 6.51
C SER A 62 10.48 5.05 7.97
N TYR A 63 11.43 4.17 8.27
CA TYR A 63 11.77 3.79 9.64
C TYR A 63 13.27 3.49 9.77
N ALA A 64 13.91 4.02 10.83
CA ALA A 64 15.33 3.80 11.12
C ALA A 64 16.26 4.01 9.90
N GLY A 65 16.05 5.11 9.16
CA GLY A 65 16.84 5.46 7.98
C GLY A 65 16.56 4.60 6.73
N ARG A 66 15.55 3.72 6.77
CA ARG A 66 15.18 2.85 5.65
C ARG A 66 13.77 3.17 5.18
N LEU A 67 13.58 3.26 3.86
CA LEU A 67 12.26 3.27 3.24
C LEU A 67 11.83 1.83 2.97
N SER A 68 10.69 1.42 3.54
CA SER A 68 10.08 0.11 3.29
C SER A 68 8.85 0.30 2.42
N CYS A 69 8.84 -0.34 1.25
CA CYS A 69 7.72 -0.32 0.31
C CYS A 69 7.10 -1.71 0.21
N SER A 70 5.78 -1.78 0.27
CA SER A 70 4.99 -3.00 0.07
C SER A 70 4.09 -2.86 -1.14
N VAL A 71 3.86 -3.96 -1.85
CA VAL A 71 2.93 -4.01 -2.99
C VAL A 71 1.86 -5.04 -2.66
N HIS A 72 0.60 -4.60 -2.69
CA HIS A 72 -0.57 -5.44 -2.48
C HIS A 72 -1.36 -5.46 -3.78
N PHE A 73 -1.78 -6.64 -4.21
CA PHE A 73 -2.46 -6.79 -5.48
C PHE A 73 -3.43 -7.97 -5.46
N ASP A 74 -4.46 -7.89 -6.29
CA ASP A 74 -5.33 -9.01 -6.58
C ASP A 74 -4.59 -10.02 -7.46
N ALA A 75 -4.18 -11.14 -6.86
CA ALA A 75 -3.39 -12.16 -7.52
C ALA A 75 -4.10 -12.84 -8.70
N ALA A 76 -5.44 -12.79 -8.77
CA ALA A 76 -6.18 -13.38 -9.88
C ALA A 76 -6.15 -12.50 -11.14
N ASN A 77 -5.87 -11.21 -11.01
CA ASN A 77 -6.05 -10.23 -12.08
C ASN A 77 -4.81 -9.36 -12.35
N VAL A 78 -3.84 -9.36 -11.46
CA VAL A 78 -2.64 -8.50 -11.55
C VAL A 78 -1.38 -9.36 -11.42
N PRO A 79 -0.44 -9.29 -12.38
CA PRO A 79 0.85 -9.98 -12.30
C PRO A 79 1.79 -9.22 -11.35
N GLY A 80 1.46 -9.18 -10.06
CA GLY A 80 2.12 -8.30 -9.10
C GLY A 80 3.61 -8.61 -8.89
N ALA A 81 4.07 -9.84 -9.12
CA ALA A 81 5.49 -10.18 -9.09
C ALA A 81 6.30 -9.40 -10.16
N VAL A 82 5.71 -9.16 -11.34
CA VAL A 82 6.34 -8.35 -12.38
C VAL A 82 6.44 -6.90 -11.94
N PHE A 83 5.38 -6.37 -11.32
CA PHE A 83 5.37 -5.01 -10.77
C PHE A 83 6.40 -4.84 -9.65
N VAL A 84 6.47 -5.78 -8.70
CA VAL A 84 7.43 -5.76 -7.60
C VAL A 84 8.86 -5.71 -8.15
N ARG A 85 9.18 -6.59 -9.11
CA ARG A 85 10.51 -6.61 -9.74
C ARG A 85 10.83 -5.27 -10.41
N ALA A 86 9.94 -4.78 -11.26
CA ALA A 86 10.15 -3.51 -11.97
C ALA A 86 10.31 -2.32 -11.00
N MET A 87 9.50 -2.28 -9.94
CA MET A 87 9.60 -1.24 -8.90
C MET A 87 10.93 -1.33 -8.14
N SER A 88 11.38 -2.54 -7.77
CA SER A 88 12.66 -2.73 -7.11
C SER A 88 13.85 -2.32 -8.00
N GLU A 89 13.81 -2.67 -9.30
CA GLU A 89 14.82 -2.26 -10.28
C GLU A 89 14.88 -0.74 -10.40
N GLU A 90 13.72 -0.08 -10.51
CA GLU A 90 13.64 1.37 -10.67
C GLU A 90 14.11 2.12 -9.42
N LEU A 91 13.71 1.68 -8.23
CA LEU A 91 14.20 2.27 -6.97
C LEU A 91 15.71 2.10 -6.82
N THR A 92 16.27 0.95 -7.22
CA THR A 92 17.72 0.71 -7.22
C THR A 92 18.44 1.63 -8.22
N ARG A 93 17.81 1.92 -9.36
CA ARG A 93 18.35 2.83 -10.36
C ARG A 93 18.40 4.27 -9.86
N LEU A 94 17.36 4.72 -9.13
CA LEU A 94 17.24 6.07 -8.59
C LEU A 94 18.08 6.32 -7.32
N SER A 95 18.52 5.26 -6.63
CA SER A 95 19.37 5.39 -5.43
C SER A 95 20.86 5.61 -5.72
N LYS A 96 21.25 5.67 -7.00
CA LYS A 96 22.62 5.99 -7.46
C LYS A 96 22.71 7.46 -7.81
#